data_AF-A0A3S0FH11-F1
#
_entry.id   AF-A0A3S0FH11-F1
#
_cell.length_a   1.000
_cell.length_b   1.000
_cell.length_c   1.000
_cell.angle_alpha   90.00
_cell.angle_beta   90.00
_cell.angle_gamma   90.00
#
_symmetry.space_group_name_H-M   'P 1'
#
loop_
_entity.id
_entity.type
_entity.pdbx_description
1 polymer ?
#
loop_
_entity_poly.entity_id
_entity_poly.type
_entity_poly.pdbx_seq_one_letter_code
_entity_poly.pdbx_strand_id
1 'polypeptide(L)'
;MPLVKDRVGKIRQHDERFYLSILSESETGSWVLTLPPLLSAHQAELEQMLGRVFSGRPSSKENFALAQQMSMNWCFSKCKQFGKQLEECWSEAV
;
A
#
# COMPACT_ATOMS: atom_id res chain seq x y z
N MET A 1 3.87 -23.39 -20.55
CA MET A 1 5.18 -22.72 -20.66
C MET A 1 5.92 -22.86 -19.34
N PRO A 2 7.25 -23.08 -19.35
CA PRO A 2 7.96 -23.84 -18.33
C PRO A 2 8.25 -23.05 -17.04
N LEU A 3 8.30 -23.82 -15.95
CA LEU A 3 8.78 -23.43 -14.62
C LEU A 3 10.25 -23.02 -14.68
N VAL A 4 10.54 -21.74 -14.43
CA VAL A 4 11.91 -21.27 -14.17
C VAL A 4 12.14 -21.36 -12.66
N LYS A 5 13.06 -22.25 -12.25
CA LYS A 5 13.61 -22.30 -10.90
C LYS A 5 14.94 -21.57 -10.91
N ASP A 6 14.98 -20.37 -10.36
CA ASP A 6 16.25 -19.70 -10.06
C ASP A 6 16.65 -19.92 -8.59
N ARG A 7 17.88 -20.37 -8.43
CA ARG A 7 18.61 -20.50 -7.17
C ARG A 7 19.00 -19.10 -6.73
N VAL A 8 18.33 -18.55 -5.72
CA VAL A 8 18.77 -17.49 -4.77
C VAL A 8 17.53 -16.77 -4.25
N GLY A 9 17.34 -16.80 -2.94
CA GLY A 9 16.37 -15.96 -2.22
C GLY A 9 14.93 -16.46 -2.34
N LYS A 10 14.30 -16.82 -1.21
CA LYS A 10 12.85 -16.96 -1.13
C LYS A 10 12.22 -15.70 -1.75
N ILE A 11 11.66 -15.81 -2.95
CA ILE A 11 10.61 -14.90 -3.39
C ILE A 11 9.48 -15.21 -2.43
N ARG A 12 9.41 -14.43 -1.33
CA ARG A 12 8.22 -14.43 -0.49
C ARG A 12 7.09 -14.13 -1.46
N GLN A 13 6.14 -15.05 -1.60
CA GLN A 13 4.84 -14.72 -2.19
C GLN A 13 4.22 -13.67 -1.26
N HIS A 14 4.65 -12.44 -1.45
CA HIS A 14 4.00 -11.25 -0.96
C HIS A 14 2.62 -11.31 -1.59
N ASP A 15 1.58 -11.52 -0.78
CA ASP A 15 0.23 -11.65 -1.29
C ASP A 15 -0.14 -10.29 -1.91
N GLU A 16 -0.11 -10.22 -3.25
CA GLU A 16 -0.33 -9.02 -4.06
C GLU A 16 -1.63 -8.30 -3.64
N ARG A 17 -2.57 -9.05 -3.07
CA ARG A 17 -3.83 -8.56 -2.53
C ARG A 17 -3.64 -7.51 -1.43
N PHE A 18 -2.66 -7.64 -0.54
CA PHE A 18 -2.40 -6.65 0.51
C PHE A 18 -1.92 -5.31 -0.06
N TYR A 19 -1.14 -5.36 -1.12
CA TYR A 19 -0.57 -4.17 -1.77
C TYR A 19 -1.64 -3.38 -2.50
N LEU A 20 -2.47 -4.11 -3.26
CA LEU A 20 -3.57 -3.54 -4.01
C LEU A 20 -4.69 -3.05 -3.09
N SER A 21 -4.86 -3.62 -1.89
CA SER A 21 -5.86 -3.14 -0.93
C SER A 21 -5.49 -1.85 -0.22
N ILE A 22 -4.20 -1.47 -0.17
CA ILE A 22 -3.78 -0.26 0.55
C ILE A 22 -4.50 0.98 0.01
N LEU A 23 -4.59 1.10 -1.31
CA LEU A 23 -5.31 2.17 -1.98
C LEU A 23 -6.19 1.56 -3.06
N SER A 24 -7.51 1.67 -2.88
CA SER A 24 -8.52 1.21 -3.83
C SER A 24 -9.41 2.36 -4.30
N GLU A 25 -10.16 2.15 -5.37
CA GLU A 25 -11.13 3.11 -5.90
C GLU A 25 -12.54 2.67 -5.49
N SER A 26 -13.35 3.59 -4.99
CA SER A 26 -14.75 3.39 -4.68
C SER A 26 -15.60 3.40 -5.95
N GLU A 27 -16.83 2.88 -5.85
CA GLU A 27 -17.81 2.92 -6.94
C GLU A 27 -18.15 4.36 -7.41
N THR A 28 -17.89 5.36 -6.55
CA THR A 28 -18.11 6.78 -6.84
C THR A 28 -16.88 7.49 -7.43
N GLY A 29 -15.80 6.75 -7.73
CA GLY A 29 -14.55 7.30 -8.25
C GLY A 29 -13.72 8.07 -7.22
N SER A 30 -13.96 7.83 -5.93
CA SER A 30 -13.14 8.35 -4.83
C SER A 30 -12.10 7.30 -4.45
N TRP A 31 -10.93 7.70 -3.93
CA TRP A 31 -9.96 6.74 -3.43
C TRP A 31 -10.25 6.38 -1.97
N VAL A 32 -9.98 5.14 -1.61
CA VAL A 32 -10.16 4.58 -0.26
C VAL A 32 -8.82 4.03 0.19
N LEU A 33 -8.38 4.49 1.36
CA LEU A 33 -7.14 4.05 1.98
C LEU A 33 -7.45 2.98 3.04
N THR A 34 -6.82 1.82 2.93
CA THR A 34 -6.92 0.73 3.91
C THR A 34 -5.55 0.46 4.48
N LEU A 35 -5.36 0.68 5.78
CA LEU A 35 -4.06 0.49 6.41
C LEU A 35 -4.06 -0.72 7.33
N PRO A 36 -2.88 -1.35 7.52
CA PRO A 36 -2.70 -2.30 8.60
C PRO A 36 -3.06 -1.65 9.95
N PRO A 37 -3.64 -2.40 10.92
CA PRO A 37 -4.05 -1.86 12.22
C PRO A 37 -2.96 -1.07 12.94
N LEU A 38 -1.72 -1.57 12.88
CA LEU A 38 -0.55 -0.92 13.47
C LEU A 38 -0.29 0.49 12.90
N LEU A 39 -0.65 0.74 11.64
CA LEU A 39 -0.43 2.00 10.95
C LEU A 39 -1.65 2.93 10.97
N SER A 40 -2.79 2.47 11.48
CA SER A 40 -4.05 3.25 11.51
C SER A 40 -3.90 4.60 12.23
N ALA A 41 -3.10 4.65 13.30
CA ALA A 41 -2.79 5.90 14.02
C ALA A 41 -2.08 6.96 13.16
N HIS A 42 -1.47 6.54 12.04
CA HIS A 42 -0.75 7.41 11.12
C HIS A 42 -1.51 7.65 9.82
N GLN A 43 -2.77 7.23 9.72
CA GLN A 43 -3.58 7.34 8.51
C GLN A 43 -3.66 8.77 7.96
N ALA A 44 -3.89 9.76 8.84
CA ALA A 44 -4.00 11.16 8.45
C ALA A 44 -2.73 11.70 7.77
N GLU A 45 -1.54 11.21 8.14
CA GLU A 45 -0.27 11.60 7.52
C GLU A 45 -0.24 11.17 6.04
N LEU A 46 -0.65 9.93 5.77
CA LEU A 46 -0.69 9.40 4.41
C LEU A 46 -1.79 10.08 3.59
N GLU A 47 -2.98 10.27 4.15
CA GLU A 47 -4.08 10.98 3.47
C GLU A 47 -3.69 12.40 3.05
N GLN A 48 -2.96 13.14 3.90
CA GLN A 48 -2.47 14.48 3.54
C GLN A 48 -1.47 14.43 2.37
N MET A 49 -0.62 13.42 2.34
CA MET A 49 0.34 13.22 1.25
C MET A 49 -0.38 12.91 -0.06
N LEU A 50 -1.36 12.00 -0.02
CA LEU A 50 -2.16 11.61 -1.18
C LEU A 50 -3.07 12.75 -1.66
N GLY A 51 -3.64 13.54 -0.75
CA GLY A 51 -4.44 14.71 -1.09
C GLY A 51 -3.68 15.71 -1.98
N ARG A 52 -2.35 15.81 -1.83
CA ARG A 52 -1.50 16.63 -2.72
C ARG A 52 -1.35 16.01 -4.10
N VAL A 53 -1.23 14.68 -4.20
CA VAL A 53 -1.14 13.96 -5.48
C VAL A 53 -2.40 14.17 -6.31
N PHE A 54 -3.57 14.18 -5.68
CA PHE A 54 -4.85 14.39 -6.33
C PHE A 54 -5.25 15.87 -6.47
N SER A 55 -4.41 16.80 -6.00
CA SER A 55 -4.71 18.23 -6.09
C SER A 55 -4.83 18.69 -7.55
N GLY A 56 -5.96 19.33 -7.87
CA GLY A 56 -6.28 19.80 -9.21
C GLY A 56 -6.76 18.74 -10.21
N ARG A 57 -6.55 17.43 -9.95
CA ARG A 57 -7.01 16.31 -10.80
C ARG A 57 -7.36 15.07 -9.97
N PRO A 58 -8.54 15.05 -9.30
CA PRO A 58 -8.90 14.01 -8.34
C PRO A 58 -9.16 12.63 -8.95
N SER A 59 -9.55 12.55 -10.22
CA SER A 59 -9.91 11.30 -10.91
C SER A 59 -8.88 10.87 -11.97
N SER A 60 -7.65 11.39 -11.91
CA SER A 60 -6.60 11.01 -12.85
C SER A 60 -6.08 9.60 -12.55
N LYS A 61 -6.15 8.70 -13.54
CA LYS A 61 -5.60 7.33 -13.45
C LYS A 61 -4.09 7.32 -13.20
N GLU A 62 -3.37 8.29 -13.76
CA GLU A 62 -1.93 8.46 -13.57
C GLU A 62 -1.62 8.85 -12.11
N ASN A 63 -2.42 9.75 -11.55
CA ASN A 63 -2.31 10.14 -10.15
C ASN A 63 -2.65 8.98 -9.22
N PHE A 64 -3.62 8.13 -9.60
CA PHE A 64 -3.97 6.93 -8.84
C PHE A 64 -2.82 5.92 -8.81
N ALA A 65 -2.20 5.62 -9.95
CA ALA A 65 -1.06 4.71 -10.01
C ALA A 65 0.13 5.22 -9.16
N LEU A 66 0.40 6.54 -9.23
CA LEU A 66 1.41 7.17 -8.38
C LEU A 66 1.05 7.07 -6.90
N ALA A 67 -0.20 7.40 -6.55
CA ALA A 67 -0.70 7.33 -5.19
C ALA A 67 -0.61 5.91 -4.63
N GLN A 68 -0.92 4.89 -5.43
CA GLN A 68 -0.83 3.48 -5.03
C GLN A 68 0.62 3.10 -4.71
N GLN A 69 1.57 3.45 -5.58
CA GLN A 69 2.99 3.20 -5.34
C GLN A 69 3.51 3.97 -4.11
N MET A 70 3.08 5.22 -3.93
CA MET A 70 3.45 6.03 -2.77
C MET A 70 2.94 5.43 -1.47
N SER A 71 1.66 5.02 -1.43
CA SER A 71 1.06 4.37 -0.27
C SER A 71 1.78 3.08 0.09
N MET A 72 2.10 2.23 -0.90
CA MET A 72 2.91 1.03 -0.66
C MET A 72 4.27 1.38 -0.04
N ASN A 73 5.02 2.29 -0.65
CA ASN A 73 6.34 2.69 -0.18
C ASN A 73 6.29 3.28 1.24
N TRP A 74 5.25 4.06 1.54
CA TRP A 74 5.03 4.64 2.85
C TRP A 74 4.73 3.54 3.90
N CYS A 75 3.83 2.61 3.60
CA CYS A 75 3.51 1.49 4.50
C CYS A 75 4.74 0.65 4.79
N PHE A 76 5.54 0.30 3.77
CA PHE A 76 6.81 -0.39 3.95
C PHE A 76 7.77 0.38 4.87
N SER A 77 7.93 1.67 4.62
CA SER A 77 8.86 2.52 5.39
C SER A 77 8.43 2.66 6.85
N LYS A 78 7.14 2.83 7.11
CA LYS A 78 6.59 2.92 8.47
C LYS A 78 6.65 1.59 9.20
N CYS A 79 6.24 0.48 8.59
CA CYS A 79 6.39 -0.86 9.17
C CYS A 79 7.84 -1.14 9.59
N LYS A 80 8.80 -0.76 8.74
CA LYS A 80 10.23 -0.91 9.03
C LYS A 80 10.68 -0.07 10.24
N GLN A 81 10.08 1.10 10.49
CA GLN A 81 10.37 1.88 11.71
C GLN A 81 9.94 1.15 12.99
N PHE A 82 8.91 0.30 12.91
CA PHE A 82 8.49 -0.60 13.99
C PHE A 82 9.24 -1.93 14.00
N GLY A 83 10.25 -2.12 13.15
CA GLY A 83 11.01 -3.37 13.04
C GLY A 83 10.22 -4.52 12.41
N LYS A 84 9.10 -4.23 11.73
CA LYS A 84 8.19 -5.22 11.15
C LYS A 84 8.20 -5.16 9.63
N GLN A 85 7.91 -6.30 8.99
CA GLN A 85 7.55 -6.33 7.58
C GLN A 85 6.07 -6.01 7.41
N LEU A 86 5.67 -5.70 6.17
CA LEU A 86 4.31 -5.28 5.89
C LEU A 86 3.28 -6.35 6.27
N GLU A 87 3.55 -7.63 5.99
CA GLU A 87 2.68 -8.76 6.37
C GLU A 87 2.47 -8.84 7.88
N GLU A 88 3.52 -8.55 8.65
CA GLU A 88 3.49 -8.57 10.11
C GLU A 88 2.65 -7.41 10.65
N CYS A 89 2.66 -6.25 9.96
CA CYS A 89 1.77 -5.14 10.27
C CYS A 89 0.29 -5.46 10.01
N TRP A 90 -0.01 -6.29 9.01
CA TRP A 90 -1.38 -6.73 8.68
C TRP A 90 -1.89 -7.86 9.59
N SER A 91 -0.98 -8.69 10.10
CA SER A 91 -1.33 -9.86 10.91
C SER A 91 -1.68 -9.49 12.37
N GLU A 92 -1.27 -8.33 12.86
CA GLU A 92 -1.59 -7.84 14.22
C GLU A 92 -2.95 -7.13 14.31
N ALA A 93 -3.97 -7.66 13.65
CA ALA A 93 -5.36 -7.38 14.00
C ALA A 93 -5.70 -8.20 15.25
N VAL A 94 -5.50 -7.61 16.44
CA VAL A 94 -6.07 -8.10 17.69
C VAL A 94 -7.55 -7.73 17.75
#